data_AF-A0A520EZ39-F1
#
_entry.id   AF-A0A520EZ39-F1
#
_cell.length_a   1.000
_cell.length_b   1.000
_cell.length_c   1.000
_cell.angle_alpha   90.00
_cell.angle_beta   90.00
_cell.angle_gamma   90.00
#
_symmetry.space_group_name_H-M   'P 1'
#
loop_
_entity.id
_entity.type
_entity.pdbx_description
1 polymer ?
#
loop_
_entity_poly.entity_id
_entity_poly.type
_entity_poly.pdbx_seq_one_letter_code
_entity_poly.pdbx_strand_id
1 'polypeptide(L)'
;MRQIKHPMSHAIYEFDDDFNVLVTDRHGKTGTFDPEGRYLHGEVKAVDPELARWVGLGPREPVPITQNRRFMGAAKLLEKMQSDRVAEEARAITLEQGGKL
;
A
#
# COMPACT_ATOMS: atom_id res chain seq x y z
N MET A 1 8.85 -2.56 15.92
CA MET A 1 7.82 -1.86 15.14
C MET A 1 8.45 -0.68 14.43
N ARG A 2 8.11 -0.44 13.15
CA ARG A 2 8.70 0.66 12.37
C ARG A 2 7.86 1.91 12.58
N GLN A 3 8.48 2.97 13.10
CA GLN A 3 7.81 4.24 13.35
C GLN A 3 8.17 5.24 12.25
N ILE A 4 7.18 6.00 11.77
CA ILE A 4 7.39 7.10 10.84
C ILE A 4 6.98 8.40 11.52
N LYS A 5 7.90 9.36 11.57
CA LYS A 5 7.62 10.70 12.10
C LYS A 5 7.14 11.61 10.97
N HIS A 6 5.96 12.19 11.14
CA HIS A 6 5.42 13.16 10.21
C HIS A 6 6.30 14.42 10.18
N PRO A 7 6.73 14.92 9.00
CA PRO A 7 7.70 16.02 8.92
C PRO A 7 7.17 17.36 9.45
N MET A 8 5.88 17.67 9.22
CA MET A 8 5.26 18.93 9.65
C MET A 8 4.61 18.89 11.04
N SER A 9 3.72 17.93 11.31
CA SER A 9 3.05 17.81 12.62
C SER A 9 3.91 17.21 13.72
N HIS A 10 5.02 16.55 13.36
CA HIS A 10 5.88 15.77 14.25
C HIS A 10 5.21 14.60 14.97
N ALA A 11 3.97 14.26 14.59
CA ALA A 11 3.29 13.07 15.10
C ALA A 11 4.03 11.80 14.65
N ILE A 12 3.99 10.76 15.49
CA ILE A 12 4.59 9.45 15.27
C ILE A 12 3.48 8.50 14.82
N TYR A 13 3.73 7.80 13.72
CA TYR A 13 2.80 6.83 13.14
C TYR A 13 3.41 5.44 13.25
N GLU A 14 2.61 4.50 13.72
CA GLU A 14 3.00 3.12 13.98
C GLU A 14 1.94 2.18 13.44
N PHE A 15 2.38 1.10 12.78
CA PHE A 15 1.50 0.02 12.38
C PHE A 15 1.40 -0.98 13.53
N ASP A 16 0.19 -1.23 14.02
CA ASP A 16 -0.06 -2.14 15.13
C ASP A 16 -0.39 -3.57 14.66
N ASP A 17 -0.53 -4.48 15.63
CA ASP A 17 -0.77 -5.90 15.38
C ASP A 17 -2.21 -6.19 14.90
N ASP A 18 -3.13 -5.23 15.05
CA ASP A 18 -4.53 -5.31 14.63
C ASP A 18 -4.76 -4.72 13.22
N PHE A 19 -3.67 -4.48 12.49
CA PHE A 19 -3.68 -3.87 11.15
C PHE A 19 -4.21 -2.43 11.12
N ASN A 20 -4.09 -1.71 12.23
CA ASN A 20 -4.43 -0.29 12.34
C ASN A 20 -3.17 0.58 12.44
N VAL A 21 -3.41 1.89 12.41
CA VAL A 21 -2.38 2.92 12.52
C VAL A 21 -2.57 3.65 13.84
N LEU A 22 -1.64 3.43 14.76
CA LEU A 22 -1.53 4.21 15.99
C LEU A 22 -0.78 5.51 15.69
N VAL A 23 -1.37 6.63 16.06
CA VAL A 23 -0.81 7.96 15.86
C VAL A 23 -0.63 8.63 17.22
N THR A 24 0.60 8.97 17.55
CA THR A 24 0.96 9.75 18.74
C THR A 24 1.30 11.17 18.33
N ASP A 25 0.58 12.18 18.81
CA ASP A 25 0.86 13.58 18.51
C ASP A 25 2.13 14.09 19.22
N ARG A 26 2.56 15.31 18.90
CA ARG A 26 3.74 15.94 19.52
C ARG A 26 3.59 16.21 21.03
N HIS A 27 2.37 16.13 21.56
CA HIS A 27 2.02 16.34 22.96
C HIS A 27 1.85 15.01 23.72
N GLY A 28 2.07 13.86 23.05
CA GLY A 28 1.98 12.53 23.64
C GLY A 28 0.57 11.94 23.66
N LYS A 29 -0.42 12.59 23.02
CA LYS A 29 -1.78 12.06 22.89
C LYS A 29 -1.85 11.05 21.76
N THR A 30 -2.70 10.05 21.90
CA THR A 30 -2.83 8.97 20.91
C THR A 30 -4.19 8.93 20.24
N GLY A 31 -4.23 8.40 19.02
CA GLY A 31 -5.44 8.02 18.31
C GLY A 31 -5.16 6.85 17.40
N THR A 32 -6.13 5.97 17.23
CA THR A 32 -6.04 4.79 16.36
C THR A 32 -6.95 4.99 15.15
N PHE A 33 -6.41 4.71 13.97
CA PHE A 33 -7.07 4.91 12.69
C PHE A 33 -6.94 3.64 11.83
N ASP A 34 -7.89 3.41 10.94
CA ASP A 34 -7.71 2.39 9.90
C ASP A 34 -6.63 2.85 8.87
N PRO A 35 -6.14 1.96 7.99
CA PRO A 35 -5.20 2.33 6.93
C PRO A 35 -5.71 3.42 5.98
N GLU A 36 -7.01 3.69 5.91
CA GLU A 36 -7.59 4.76 5.09
C GLU A 36 -7.69 6.10 5.84
N GLY A 37 -7.20 6.15 7.09
CA GLY A 37 -7.23 7.33 7.94
C GLY A 37 -8.58 7.58 8.62
N ARG A 38 -9.49 6.60 8.63
CA ARG A 38 -10.75 6.71 9.38
C ARG A 38 -10.48 6.51 10.86
N TYR A 39 -11.01 7.42 11.66
CA TYR A 39 -10.89 7.37 13.11
C TYR A 39 -11.60 6.15 13.70
N LEU A 40 -10.92 5.44 14.59
CA LEU A 40 -11.47 4.32 15.37
C LEU A 40 -11.68 4.73 16.83
N HIS A 41 -10.61 5.05 17.56
CA HIS A 41 -10.69 5.47 18.97
C HIS A 41 -9.48 6.33 19.41
N GLY A 42 -9.53 6.90 20.63
CA GLY A 42 -8.46 7.74 21.21
C GLY A 42 -8.75 9.25 21.24
N GLU A 43 -7.77 10.02 21.71
CA GLU A 43 -7.83 11.48 21.90
C GLU A 43 -7.56 12.26 20.60
N VAL A 44 -6.61 11.79 19.80
CA VAL A 44 -6.30 12.40 18.50
C VAL A 44 -7.41 12.01 17.52
N LYS A 45 -8.13 13.00 17.00
CA LYS A 45 -9.29 12.80 16.09
C LYS A 45 -8.97 13.07 14.62
N ALA A 46 -7.76 13.54 14.32
CA ALA A 46 -7.32 13.91 12.99
C ALA A 46 -5.99 13.26 12.66
N VAL A 47 -5.83 12.84 11.41
CA VAL A 47 -4.66 12.14 10.90
C VAL A 47 -4.36 12.62 9.49
N ASP A 48 -3.10 12.52 9.06
CA ASP A 48 -2.77 12.61 7.64
C ASP A 48 -3.17 11.28 6.96
N PRO A 49 -4.16 11.29 6.04
CA PRO A 49 -4.67 10.06 5.44
C PRO A 49 -3.64 9.37 4.53
N GLU A 50 -2.75 10.12 3.88
CA GLU A 50 -1.71 9.52 3.02
C GLU A 50 -0.64 8.85 3.88
N LEU A 51 -0.25 9.47 5.00
CA LEU A 51 0.70 8.86 5.91
C LEU A 51 0.10 7.62 6.60
N ALA A 52 -1.19 7.68 6.96
CA ALA A 52 -1.93 6.52 7.47
C ALA A 52 -1.92 5.37 6.45
N ARG A 53 -2.21 5.64 5.17
CA ARG A 53 -2.12 4.64 4.10
C ARG A 53 -0.72 4.05 3.96
N TRP A 54 0.31 4.89 3.98
CA TRP A 54 1.69 4.43 3.81
C TRP A 54 2.14 3.52 4.94
N VAL A 55 1.75 3.83 6.17
CA VAL A 55 2.06 3.00 7.36
C VAL A 55 1.19 1.75 7.38
N GLY A 56 -0.11 1.90 7.10
CA GLY A 56 -1.11 0.84 7.07
C GLY A 56 -0.92 -0.21 5.96
N LEU A 57 -0.15 0.12 4.92
CA LEU A 57 0.31 -0.86 3.92
C LEU A 57 1.25 -1.93 4.49
N GLY A 58 1.76 -1.72 5.71
CA GLY A 58 2.58 -2.69 6.43
C GLY A 58 3.95 -2.94 5.78
N PRO A 59 4.69 -3.95 6.28
CA PRO A 59 5.94 -4.36 5.67
C PRO A 59 5.69 -4.92 4.25
N ARG A 60 6.19 -4.22 3.24
CA ARG A 60 6.28 -4.76 1.87
C ARG A 60 7.54 -5.60 1.72
N GLU A 61 7.41 -6.79 1.15
CA GLU A 61 8.55 -7.49 0.60
C GLU A 61 9.19 -6.63 -0.50
N PRO A 62 10.52 -6.42 -0.46
CA PRO A 62 11.22 -5.75 -1.54
C PRO A 62 11.00 -6.52 -2.83
N VAL A 63 10.27 -5.93 -3.76
CA VAL A 63 10.16 -6.50 -5.11
C VAL A 63 11.51 -6.38 -5.81
N PRO A 64 12.02 -7.43 -6.48
CA PRO A 64 13.26 -7.36 -7.22
C PRO A 64 13.18 -6.26 -8.29
N ILE A 65 14.21 -5.42 -8.39
CA ILE A 65 14.25 -4.32 -9.38
C ILE A 65 14.08 -4.81 -10.82
N THR A 66 14.42 -6.07 -11.09
CA THR A 66 14.26 -6.76 -12.38
C THR A 66 12.80 -6.96 -12.81
N GLN A 67 11.82 -6.75 -11.92
CA GLN A 67 10.39 -6.72 -12.27
C GLN A 67 9.97 -5.42 -12.95
N ASN A 68 10.76 -4.35 -12.83
CA ASN A 68 10.48 -3.09 -13.52
C ASN A 68 10.98 -3.18 -14.96
N ARG A 69 10.09 -2.86 -15.93
CA ARG A 69 10.36 -2.94 -17.38
C ARG A 69 11.64 -2.21 -17.80
N ARG A 70 12.00 -1.12 -17.11
CA ARG A 70 13.22 -0.35 -17.40
C ARG A 70 14.51 -1.12 -17.12
N PHE A 71 14.47 -2.13 -16.25
CA PHE A 71 15.63 -2.91 -15.83
C PHE A 71 15.52 -4.38 -16.28
N MET A 72 14.53 -4.73 -17.10
CA MET A 72 14.46 -6.04 -17.74
C MET A 72 15.45 -6.11 -18.90
N GLY A 73 16.18 -7.23 -19.00
CA GLY A 73 16.88 -7.56 -20.24
C GLY A 73 15.89 -7.80 -21.38
N ALA A 74 16.31 -7.57 -22.62
CA ALA A 74 15.45 -7.63 -23.80
C ALA A 74 14.67 -8.95 -23.94
N ALA A 75 15.30 -10.09 -23.65
CA ALA A 75 14.65 -11.41 -23.66
C ALA A 75 13.50 -11.51 -22.64
N LYS A 76 13.75 -11.04 -21.41
CA LYS A 76 12.76 -11.05 -20.32
C LYS A 76 11.60 -10.08 -20.57
N LEU A 77 11.87 -8.97 -21.28
CA LEU A 77 10.84 -8.03 -21.71
C LEU A 77 9.92 -8.67 -22.77
N LEU A 78 10.49 -9.38 -23.76
CA LEU A 78 9.71 -10.08 -24.79
C LEU A 78 8.83 -11.19 -24.20
N GLU A 79 9.37 -12.02 -23.31
CA GLU A 79 8.58 -13.03 -22.58
C GLU A 79 7.43 -12.40 -21.80
N LYS A 80 7.70 -11.29 -21.08
CA LYS A 80 6.66 -10.57 -20.36
C LYS A 80 5.59 -10.02 -21.30
N MET A 81 5.96 -9.43 -22.43
CA MET A 81 5.00 -8.92 -23.41
C MET A 81 4.12 -10.02 -24.02
N GLN A 82 4.71 -11.19 -24.30
CA GLN A 82 3.94 -12.35 -24.77
C GLN A 82 2.99 -12.84 -23.68
N SER A 83 3.45 -12.92 -22.44
CA SER A 83 2.63 -13.33 -21.28
C SER A 83 1.48 -12.36 -21.02
N ASP A 84 1.76 -11.05 -21.04
CA ASP A 84 0.76 -9.99 -20.85
C ASP A 84 -0.30 -10.06 -21.97
N ARG A 85 0.11 -10.30 -23.21
CA ARG A 85 -0.79 -10.49 -24.35
C ARG A 85 -1.69 -11.71 -24.20
N VAL A 86 -1.14 -12.86 -23.81
CA VAL A 86 -1.92 -14.08 -23.56
C VAL A 86 -2.93 -13.85 -22.42
N ALA A 87 -2.54 -13.12 -21.38
CA ALA A 87 -3.45 -12.77 -20.29
C ALA A 87 -4.58 -11.83 -20.74
N GLU A 88 -4.30 -10.86 -21.62
CA GLU A 88 -5.32 -10.01 -22.23
C GLU A 88 -6.27 -10.79 -23.13
N GLU A 89 -5.76 -11.69 -23.98
CA GLU A 89 -6.57 -12.57 -24.83
C GLU A 89 -7.47 -13.48 -23.98
N ALA A 90 -6.94 -14.06 -22.91
CA ALA A 90 -7.73 -14.87 -21.96
C ALA A 90 -8.81 -14.06 -21.24
N ARG A 91 -8.51 -12.82 -20.84
CA ARG A 91 -9.49 -11.90 -20.25
C ARG A 91 -10.59 -11.54 -21.24
N ALA A 92 -10.23 -11.27 -22.49
CA ALA A 92 -11.19 -10.97 -23.56
C ALA A 92 -12.13 -12.16 -23.80
N ILE A 93 -11.59 -13.37 -23.89
CA ILE A 93 -12.40 -14.60 -24.01
C ILE A 93 -13.35 -14.77 -22.83
N THR A 94 -12.88 -14.52 -21.60
CA THR A 94 -13.71 -14.64 -20.39
C THR A 94 -14.85 -13.61 -20.38
N LEU A 95 -14.57 -12.39 -20.87
CA LEU A 95 -15.56 -11.31 -21.00
C LEU A 95 -16.61 -11.64 -22.07
N GLU A 96 -16.18 -12.18 -23.22
CA GLU A 96 -17.07 -12.64 -24.30
C GLU A 96 -17.97 -13.80 -23.86
N GLN A 97 -17.49 -14.65 -22.95
CA GLN A 97 -18.25 -15.74 -22.36
C GLN A 97 -19.19 -15.30 -21.21
N GLY A 98 -19.29 -13.98 -20.95
CA GLY A 98 -20.21 -13.42 -19.95
C GLY A 98 -19.74 -13.54 -18.50
N GLY A 99 -18.46 -13.82 -18.25
CA GLY A 99 -17.87 -13.83 -16.91
C GLY A 99 -17.77 -12.42 -16.32
N LYS A 100 -18.19 -12.25 -15.06
CA LYS A 100 -17.95 -11.01 -14.31
C LYS A 100 -16.49 -10.96 -13.83
N LEU A 101 -15.88 -9.78 -13.99
CA LEU A 101 -14.51 -9.41 -13.57
C LEU A 101 -14.22 -9.72 -12.10
#